data_AF-A0A7C9ETN6-F1
#
_entry.id   AF-A0A7C9ETN6-F1
#
_cell.length_a   1.000
_cell.length_b   1.000
_cell.length_c   1.000
_cell.angle_alpha   90.00
_cell.angle_beta   90.00
_cell.angle_gamma   90.00
#
_symmetry.space_group_name_H-M   'P 1'
#
loop_
_entity.id
_entity.type
_entity.pdbx_description
1 polymer ?
#
loop_
_entity_poly.entity_id
_entity_poly.type
_entity_poly.pdbx_seq_one_letter_code
_entity_poly.pdbx_strand_id
1 'polypeptide(L)'
;GLQQSAQGTEEALSQGLEALNQSLSDVIISDSLSCPSNMANYMGQMALAMNKLSTMENFVRQADNLRQQTLHRLHQILTTRQAARCFLGMAEYFHRLRALSSLWLSRPRPE
;
A
#
# COMPACT_ATOMS: atom_id res chain seq x y z
N GLY A 1 -24.86 -1.79 1.61
CA GLY A 1 -24.67 -0.56 0.81
C GLY A 1 -23.22 -0.11 0.81
N LEU A 2 -22.80 0.62 1.85
CA LEU A 2 -21.45 1.23 1.91
C LEU A 2 -20.33 0.19 2.06
N GLN A 3 -20.49 -0.77 2.98
CA GLN A 3 -19.52 -1.86 3.20
C GLN A 3 -19.30 -2.69 1.93
N GLN A 4 -20.37 -3.19 1.30
CA GLN A 4 -20.26 -3.99 0.08
C GLN A 4 -19.61 -3.24 -1.09
N SER A 5 -19.89 -1.93 -1.24
CA SER A 5 -19.30 -1.09 -2.29
C SER A 5 -17.80 -0.84 -2.06
N ALA A 6 -17.40 -0.57 -0.82
CA ALA A 6 -16.00 -0.37 -0.48
C ALA A 6 -15.21 -1.68 -0.56
N GLN A 7 -15.81 -2.78 -0.12
CA GLN A 7 -15.16 -4.09 -0.07
C GLN A 7 -14.84 -4.65 -1.46
N GLY A 8 -15.73 -4.54 -2.44
CA GLY A 8 -15.41 -4.99 -3.80
C GLY A 8 -14.29 -4.19 -4.46
N THR A 9 -14.18 -2.89 -4.18
CA THR A 9 -13.09 -2.04 -4.70
C THR A 9 -11.78 -2.30 -3.95
N GLU A 10 -11.84 -2.54 -2.64
CA GLU A 10 -10.71 -2.94 -1.81
C GLU A 10 -10.14 -4.31 -2.24
N GLU A 11 -10.99 -5.29 -2.50
CA GLU A 11 -10.59 -6.62 -2.96
C GLU A 11 -9.90 -6.55 -4.32
N ALA A 12 -10.46 -5.79 -5.28
CA ALA A 12 -9.83 -5.58 -6.59
C ALA A 12 -8.46 -4.89 -6.48
N LEU A 13 -8.36 -3.87 -5.61
CA LEU A 13 -7.10 -3.18 -5.34
C LEU A 13 -6.06 -4.13 -4.72
N SER A 14 -6.48 -4.96 -3.76
CA SER A 14 -5.62 -5.90 -3.05
C SER A 14 -5.06 -6.97 -3.98
N GLN A 15 -5.91 -7.55 -4.84
CA GLN A 15 -5.49 -8.51 -5.85
C GLN A 15 -4.51 -7.88 -6.86
N GLY A 16 -4.80 -6.66 -7.32
CA GLY A 16 -3.90 -5.94 -8.22
C GLY A 16 -2.54 -5.63 -7.59
N LEU A 17 -2.53 -5.27 -6.31
CA LEU A 17 -1.29 -5.01 -5.56
C LEU A 17 -0.48 -6.29 -5.34
N GLU A 18 -1.13 -7.41 -5.04
CA GLU A 18 -0.47 -8.71 -4.87
C GLU A 18 0.20 -9.16 -6.18
N ALA A 19 -0.51 -9.05 -7.30
CA ALA A 19 0.04 -9.35 -8.63
C ALA A 19 1.24 -8.44 -8.98
N LEU A 20 1.14 -7.14 -8.65
CA LEU A 20 2.26 -6.21 -8.85
C LEU A 20 3.46 -6.57 -7.98
N ASN A 21 3.24 -6.92 -6.71
CA ASN A 21 4.29 -7.27 -5.76
C ASN A 21 5.03 -8.55 -6.19
N GLN A 22 4.29 -9.57 -6.64
CA GLN A 22 4.89 -10.79 -7.19
C GLN A 22 5.73 -10.45 -8.42
N SER A 23 5.18 -9.70 -9.36
CA SER A 23 5.86 -9.33 -10.60
C SER A 23 7.08 -8.42 -10.38
N LEU A 24 7.05 -7.56 -9.35
CA LEU A 24 8.20 -6.74 -8.96
C LEU A 24 9.28 -7.59 -8.30
N SER A 25 8.90 -8.56 -7.47
CA SER A 25 9.84 -9.52 -6.86
C SER A 25 10.56 -10.32 -7.94
N ASP A 26 9.83 -10.84 -8.94
CA ASP A 26 10.42 -11.59 -10.06
C ASP A 26 11.44 -10.77 -10.85
N VAL A 27 11.18 -9.47 -11.04
CA VAL A 27 12.12 -8.57 -11.71
C VAL A 27 13.37 -8.34 -10.86
N ILE A 28 13.22 -8.07 -9.56
CA ILE A 28 14.36 -7.80 -8.66
C ILE A 28 15.27 -9.01 -8.50
N ILE A 29 14.70 -10.23 -8.47
CA ILE A 29 15.46 -11.48 -8.33
C ILE A 29 16.15 -11.87 -9.65
N SER A 30 15.82 -11.20 -10.78
CA SER A 30 16.46 -11.47 -12.06
C SER A 30 17.98 -11.34 -11.98
N ASP A 31 18.69 -12.34 -12.52
CA ASP A 31 20.17 -12.37 -12.60
C ASP A 31 20.77 -11.11 -13.25
N SER A 32 20.00 -10.47 -14.13
CA SER A 32 20.38 -9.21 -14.78
C SER A 32 20.61 -8.03 -13.81
N LEU A 33 19.92 -8.02 -12.66
CA LEU A 33 20.06 -7.00 -11.61
C LEU A 33 21.02 -7.43 -10.49
N SER A 34 21.10 -8.73 -10.19
CA SER A 34 21.95 -9.26 -9.12
C SER A 34 23.42 -9.44 -9.55
N CYS A 35 23.67 -9.84 -10.80
CA CYS A 35 25.00 -10.02 -11.37
C CYS A 35 25.05 -9.44 -12.80
N PRO A 36 25.27 -8.12 -12.95
CA PRO A 36 25.19 -7.46 -14.24
C PRO A 36 26.29 -7.94 -15.19
N SER A 37 25.92 -8.84 -16.10
CA SER A 37 26.77 -9.36 -17.17
C SER A 37 26.78 -8.47 -18.41
N ASN A 38 25.70 -7.71 -18.63
CA ASN A 38 25.54 -6.77 -19.73
C ASN A 38 24.76 -5.53 -19.27
N MET A 39 25.36 -4.35 -19.47
CA MET A 39 24.78 -3.06 -19.06
C MET A 39 23.43 -2.76 -19.75
N ALA A 40 23.26 -3.17 -21.00
CA ALA A 40 21.98 -2.98 -21.71
C ALA A 40 20.84 -3.79 -21.06
N ASN A 41 21.12 -5.02 -20.64
CA ASN A 41 20.14 -5.89 -19.98
C ASN A 41 19.81 -5.38 -18.57
N TYR A 42 20.83 -4.97 -17.81
CA TYR A 42 20.65 -4.33 -16.51
C TYR A 42 19.77 -3.08 -16.61
N MET A 43 20.07 -2.18 -17.56
CA MET A 43 19.29 -0.95 -17.75
C MET A 43 17.84 -1.24 -18.14
N GLY A 44 17.60 -2.23 -19.00
CA GLY A 44 16.24 -2.66 -19.35
C GLY A 44 15.45 -3.18 -18.15
N GLN A 45 16.09 -3.98 -17.30
CA GLN A 45 15.46 -4.57 -16.11
C GLN A 45 15.29 -3.55 -14.98
N MET A 46 16.24 -2.62 -14.83
CA MET A 46 16.10 -1.47 -13.94
C MET A 46 14.94 -0.56 -14.38
N ALA A 47 14.81 -0.26 -15.68
CA ALA A 47 13.69 0.52 -16.19
C ALA A 47 12.34 -0.15 -15.91
N LEU A 48 12.28 -1.48 -16.06
CA LEU A 48 11.09 -2.27 -15.72
C LEU A 48 10.77 -2.22 -14.22
N ALA A 49 11.78 -2.39 -13.35
CA ALA A 49 11.62 -2.29 -11.90
C ALA A 49 11.11 -0.90 -11.50
N MET A 50 11.69 0.17 -12.06
CA MET A 50 11.27 1.55 -11.82
C MET A 50 9.83 1.81 -12.27
N ASN A 51 9.41 1.25 -13.41
CA ASN A 51 8.02 1.34 -13.88
C ASN A 51 7.05 0.64 -12.90
N LYS A 52 7.42 -0.55 -12.41
CA LYS A 52 6.62 -1.26 -11.40
C LYS A 52 6.54 -0.49 -10.08
N LEU A 53 7.64 0.13 -9.63
CA LEU A 53 7.63 1.01 -8.45
C LEU A 53 6.71 2.22 -8.64
N SER A 54 6.72 2.86 -9.81
CA SER A 54 5.78 3.94 -10.14
C SER A 54 4.33 3.45 -10.15
N THR A 55 4.09 2.23 -10.64
CA THR A 55 2.77 1.60 -10.56
C THR A 55 2.35 1.37 -9.12
N MET A 56 3.27 0.97 -8.23
CA MET A 56 3.00 0.79 -6.80
C MET A 56 2.60 2.09 -6.12
N GLU A 57 3.25 3.20 -6.44
CA GLU A 57 2.84 4.54 -5.98
C GLU A 57 1.39 4.85 -6.39
N ASN A 58 1.00 4.53 -7.62
CA ASN A 58 -0.37 4.69 -8.08
C ASN A 58 -1.38 3.83 -7.29
N PHE A 59 -1.00 2.62 -6.86
CA PHE A 59 -1.84 1.81 -5.97
C PHE A 59 -2.03 2.46 -4.60
N VAL A 60 -0.97 3.03 -4.02
CA VAL A 60 -1.07 3.77 -2.74
C VAL A 60 -2.04 4.95 -2.86
N ARG A 61 -1.96 5.70 -3.96
CA ARG A 61 -2.89 6.81 -4.22
C ARG A 61 -4.33 6.33 -4.38
N GLN A 62 -4.55 5.22 -5.08
CA GLN A 62 -5.88 4.62 -5.21
C GLN A 62 -6.45 4.13 -3.87
N ALA A 63 -5.61 3.53 -3.02
CA ALA A 63 -5.97 3.11 -1.66
C ALA A 63 -6.40 4.31 -0.81
N ASP A 64 -5.65 5.43 -0.85
CA ASP A 64 -6.03 6.62 -0.09
C ASP A 64 -7.33 7.24 -0.59
N ASN A 65 -7.54 7.28 -1.91
CA ASN A 65 -8.82 7.72 -2.48
C ASN A 65 -10.00 6.87 -1.99
N LEU A 66 -9.85 5.54 -1.98
CA LEU A 66 -10.89 4.63 -1.47
C LEU A 66 -11.17 4.90 0.01
N ARG A 67 -10.11 5.08 0.82
CA ARG A 67 -10.22 5.44 2.24
C ARG A 67 -10.99 6.75 2.42
N GLN A 68 -10.61 7.81 1.69
CA GLN A 68 -11.26 9.12 1.77
C GLN A 68 -12.74 9.05 1.38
N GLN A 69 -13.07 8.36 0.27
CA GLN A 69 -14.45 8.17 -0.16
C GLN A 69 -15.27 7.40 0.88
N THR A 70 -14.69 6.36 1.48
CA THR A 70 -15.32 5.56 2.53
C THR A 70 -15.61 6.41 3.77
N LEU A 71 -14.64 7.22 4.22
CA LEU A 71 -14.82 8.13 5.35
C LEU A 71 -15.89 9.18 5.10
N HIS A 72 -15.88 9.77 3.90
CA HIS A 72 -16.87 10.78 3.52
C HIS A 72 -18.29 10.20 3.56
N ARG A 73 -18.50 9.03 2.95
CA ARG A 73 -19.80 8.36 2.99
C ARG A 73 -20.19 7.91 4.40
N LEU A 74 -19.23 7.46 5.21
CA LEU A 74 -19.48 7.05 6.59
C LEU A 74 -19.99 8.23 7.43
N HIS A 75 -19.39 9.42 7.25
CA HIS A 75 -19.86 10.64 7.92
C HIS A 75 -21.28 11.04 7.51
N GLN A 76 -21.67 10.82 6.24
CA GLN A 76 -23.03 11.12 5.76
C GLN A 76 -24.11 10.22 6.38
N ILE A 77 -23.76 9.02 6.85
CA ILE A 77 -24.71 8.04 7.39
C ILE A 77 -24.73 8.03 8.93
N LEU A 78 -23.62 8.38 9.58
CA LEU A 78 -23.52 8.34 11.04
C LEU A 78 -24.06 9.61 11.70
N THR A 79 -24.70 9.44 12.86
CA THR A 79 -24.99 10.54 13.78
C THR A 79 -23.69 11.08 14.40
N THR A 80 -23.69 12.34 14.87
CA THR A 80 -22.51 12.98 15.48
C THR A 80 -21.84 12.14 16.57
N ARG A 81 -22.64 11.46 17.41
CA ARG A 81 -22.14 10.61 18.49
C ARG A 81 -21.49 9.33 17.97
N GLN A 82 -22.03 8.74 16.90
CA GLN A 82 -21.43 7.57 16.25
C GLN A 82 -20.14 7.96 15.51
N ALA A 83 -20.15 9.09 14.80
CA ALA A 83 -18.97 9.62 14.13
C ALA A 83 -17.83 9.90 15.12
N ALA A 84 -18.11 10.53 16.25
CA ALA A 84 -17.11 10.80 17.30
C ALA A 84 -16.45 9.50 17.82
N ARG A 85 -17.25 8.45 18.10
CA ARG A 85 -16.71 7.14 18.52
C ARG A 85 -15.90 6.47 17.43
N CYS A 86 -16.37 6.55 16.18
CA CYS A 86 -15.67 5.99 15.03
C CYS A 86 -14.31 6.66 14.82
N PHE A 87 -14.25 7.99 14.86
CA PHE A 87 -13.00 8.74 14.75
C PHE A 87 -12.03 8.47 15.90
N LEU A 88 -12.54 8.30 17.12
CA LEU A 88 -11.70 7.91 18.26
C LEU A 88 -11.05 6.54 18.04
N GLY A 89 -11.82 5.55 17.59
CA GLY A 89 -11.29 4.21 17.29
C GLY A 89 -10.26 4.24 16.16
N MET A 90 -10.48 5.04 15.12
CA MET A 90 -9.49 5.25 14.05
C MET A 90 -8.21 5.91 14.56
N ALA A 91 -8.32 6.96 15.38
CA ALA A 91 -7.16 7.64 15.95
C ALA A 91 -6.31 6.70 16.81
N GLU A 92 -6.95 5.86 17.62
CA GLU A 92 -6.26 4.85 18.44
C GLU A 92 -5.53 3.82 17.56
N TYR A 93 -6.16 3.33 16.49
CA TYR A 93 -5.53 2.44 15.53
C TYR A 93 -4.29 3.07 14.87
N PHE A 94 -4.41 4.30 14.35
CA PHE A 94 -3.28 5.00 13.72
C PHE A 94 -2.15 5.28 14.71
N HIS A 95 -2.48 5.56 15.97
CA HIS A 95 -1.49 5.72 17.02
C HIS A 95 -0.72 4.41 17.25
N ARG A 96 -1.40 3.27 17.37
CA ARG A 96 -0.77 1.95 17.50
C ARG A 96 0.12 1.62 16.29
N LEU A 97 -0.37 1.88 15.08
CA LEU A 97 0.39 1.67 13.85
C LEU A 97 1.67 2.52 13.83
N ARG A 98 1.58 3.79 14.22
CA ARG A 98 2.75 4.68 14.32
C ARG A 98 3.74 4.21 15.39
N ALA A 99 3.25 3.72 16.53
CA ALA A 99 4.10 3.12 17.56
C ALA A 99 4.85 1.89 17.04
N LEU A 100 4.16 0.96 16.36
CA LEU A 100 4.79 -0.18 15.70
C LEU A 100 5.83 0.25 14.67
N SER A 101 5.53 1.25 13.85
CA SER A 101 6.49 1.79 12.88
C SER A 101 7.74 2.34 13.57
N SER A 102 7.58 3.08 14.67
CA SER A 102 8.73 3.57 15.45
C SER A 102 9.56 2.44 16.04
N LEU A 103 8.92 1.37 16.53
CA LEU A 103 9.61 0.18 17.03
C LEU A 103 10.40 -0.52 15.93
N TRP A 104 9.80 -0.69 14.75
CA TRP A 104 10.47 -1.26 13.57
C TRP A 104 11.68 -0.44 13.14
N LEU A 105 11.60 0.89 13.17
CA LEU A 105 12.73 1.77 12.86
C LEU A 105 13.83 1.73 13.93
N SER A 106 13.45 1.57 15.20
CA SER A 106 14.39 1.43 16.31
C SER A 106 15.04 0.04 16.42
N ARG A 107 14.64 -0.90 15.55
CA ARG A 107 15.18 -2.26 15.56
C ARG A 107 16.69 -2.22 15.30
N PRO A 108 17.53 -2.78 16.21
CA PRO A 108 18.96 -2.90 15.95
C PRO A 108 19.18 -3.80 14.73
N ARG A 109 19.92 -3.29 13.74
CA ARG A 109 20.37 -4.10 12.61
C ARG A 109 21.60 -4.89 13.05
N PRO A 110 21.66 -6.21 12.82
CA PRO A 110 22.89 -6.96 13.04
C PRO A 110 23.97 -6.42 12.11
N GLU A 111 25.15 -6.13 12.67
CA GLU A 111 26.38 -5.85 11.92
C GLU A 111 26.94 -7.13 11.27
#